data_AF-A0A658BLE3-F1
#
_entry.id   AF-A0A658BLE3-F1
#
_cell.length_a   1.000
_cell.length_b   1.000
_cell.length_c   1.000
_cell.angle_alpha   90.00
_cell.angle_beta   90.00
_cell.angle_gamma   90.00
#
_symmetry.space_group_name_H-M   'P 1'
#
loop_
_entity.id
_entity.type
_entity.pdbx_description
1 polymer ?
#
loop_
_entity_poly.entity_id
_entity_poly.type
_entity_poly.pdbx_seq_one_letter_code
_entity_poly.pdbx_strand_id
1 'polypeptide(L)'
;MKRQALCRRLGREFSRPELLQQALTHRSYGSPNNERLEFLGDSILNCVIAARLYQLYPRLPEGDLSRMRAALVKEQTLAEIAGRL
;
A
#
# COMPACT_ATOMS: atom_id res chain seq x y z
N MET A 1 15.81 -8.04 -3.63
CA MET A 1 15.59 -8.31 -2.18
C MET A 1 15.16 -9.76 -2.01
N LYS A 2 15.76 -10.55 -1.10
CA LYS A 2 15.31 -11.94 -0.89
C LYS A 2 13.94 -11.92 -0.20
N ARG A 3 12.92 -12.59 -0.76
CA ARG A 3 11.53 -12.69 -0.26
C ARG A 3 11.42 -12.82 1.27
N GLN A 4 12.24 -13.69 1.87
CA GLN A 4 12.29 -13.91 3.32
C GLN A 4 12.69 -12.67 4.13
N ALA A 5 13.55 -11.79 3.60
CA ALA A 5 13.91 -10.55 4.28
C ALA A 5 12.71 -9.58 4.34
N LEU A 6 11.94 -9.49 3.25
CA LEU A 6 10.73 -8.67 3.21
C LEU A 6 9.64 -9.22 4.13
N CYS A 7 9.37 -10.54 4.11
CA CYS A 7 8.42 -11.16 5.05
C CYS A 7 8.78 -10.86 6.52
N ARG A 8 10.07 -10.92 6.86
CA ARG A 8 10.55 -10.57 8.21
C ARG A 8 10.31 -9.10 8.55
N ARG A 9 10.59 -8.17 7.63
CA ARG A 9 10.36 -6.73 7.86
C ARG A 9 8.87 -6.38 7.93
N LEU A 10 8.04 -7.10 7.19
CA LEU A 10 6.58 -6.98 7.27
C LEU A 10 5.98 -7.69 8.49
N GLY A 11 6.76 -8.51 9.21
CA GLY A 11 6.27 -9.34 10.32
C GLY A 11 5.17 -10.32 9.91
N ARG A 12 5.15 -10.74 8.63
CA ARG A 12 4.08 -11.59 8.07
C ARG A 12 4.64 -12.61 7.10
N GLU A 13 4.11 -13.82 7.20
CA GLU A 13 4.24 -14.84 6.17
C GLU A 13 3.04 -14.81 5.24
N PHE A 14 3.26 -15.10 3.96
CA PHE A 14 2.21 -15.16 2.96
C PHE A 14 1.85 -16.63 2.76
N SER A 15 0.59 -16.99 3.06
CA SER A 15 0.05 -18.33 2.78
C SER A 15 0.11 -18.69 1.29
N ARG A 16 0.15 -17.66 0.44
CA ARG A 16 0.29 -17.74 -1.03
C ARG A 16 1.53 -16.96 -1.49
N PRO A 17 2.73 -17.56 -1.42
CA PRO A 17 3.99 -16.94 -1.81
C PRO A 17 4.01 -16.30 -3.21
N GLU A 18 3.25 -16.88 -4.14
CA GLU A 18 3.13 -16.43 -5.51
C GLU A 18 2.53 -15.02 -5.63
N LEU A 19 1.62 -14.64 -4.71
CA LEU A 19 1.05 -13.30 -4.67
C LEU A 19 2.09 -12.25 -4.28
N LEU A 20 2.99 -12.58 -3.35
CA LEU A 20 4.10 -11.70 -2.99
C LEU A 20 5.06 -11.55 -4.17
N GLN A 21 5.35 -12.64 -4.89
CA GLN A 21 6.19 -12.59 -6.07
C GLN A 21 5.55 -11.74 -7.18
N GLN A 22 4.26 -11.89 -7.43
CA GLN A 22 3.52 -11.07 -8.38
C GLN A 22 3.53 -9.58 -7.99
N ALA A 23 3.31 -9.26 -6.70
CA ALA A 23 3.33 -7.89 -6.20
C ALA A 23 4.69 -7.20 -6.37
N LEU A 24 5.78 -7.98 -6.38
CA LEU A 24 7.15 -7.50 -6.60
C LEU A 24 7.59 -7.54 -8.07
N THR A 25 6.72 -7.97 -8.99
CA THR A 25 7.03 -8.10 -10.41
C THR A 25 6.52 -6.88 -11.18
N HIS A 26 7.45 -6.02 -11.60
CA HIS A 26 7.13 -4.86 -12.46
C HIS A 26 6.71 -5.32 -13.85
N ARG A 27 5.82 -4.57 -14.51
CA ARG A 27 5.32 -4.87 -15.86
C ARG A 27 6.39 -5.09 -16.94
N SER A 28 7.56 -4.45 -16.79
CA SER A 28 8.68 -4.63 -17.72
C SER A 28 9.42 -5.97 -17.56
N TYR A 29 9.21 -6.68 -16.44
CA TYR A 29 9.87 -7.95 -16.16
C TYR A 29 9.09 -9.15 -16.76
N GLY A 30 7.76 -9.09 -16.76
CA GLY A 30 6.93 -10.15 -17.34
C GLY A 30 5.52 -10.21 -16.76
N SER A 31 4.78 -11.26 -17.09
CA SER A 31 3.43 -11.54 -16.62
C SER A 31 3.41 -12.87 -15.84
N PRO A 32 2.66 -12.99 -14.73
CA PRO A 32 1.79 -11.98 -14.13
C PRO A 32 2.57 -10.89 -13.40
N ASN A 33 2.19 -9.63 -13.63
CA ASN A 33 2.79 -8.44 -12.98
C ASN A 33 1.89 -7.91 -11.85
N ASN A 34 2.37 -6.85 -11.22
CA ASN A 34 1.72 -6.21 -10.08
C ASN A 34 0.51 -5.31 -10.42
N GLU A 35 0.24 -4.95 -11.67
CA GLU A 35 -0.74 -3.90 -12.04
C GLU A 35 -2.15 -4.19 -11.48
N ARG A 36 -2.60 -5.45 -11.54
CA ARG A 36 -3.91 -5.85 -10.97
C ARG A 36 -3.94 -5.82 -9.45
N LEU A 37 -2.82 -6.17 -8.80
CA LEU A 37 -2.70 -6.12 -7.35
C LEU A 37 -2.59 -4.68 -6.85
N GLU A 38 -1.91 -3.81 -7.60
CA GLU A 38 -1.82 -2.38 -7.35
C GLU A 38 -3.19 -1.72 -7.44
N PHE A 39 -3.96 -1.99 -8.50
CA PHE A 39 -5.33 -1.48 -8.64
C PHE A 39 -6.22 -1.80 -7.42
N LEU A 40 -6.19 -3.05 -6.96
CA LEU A 40 -6.92 -3.46 -5.76
C LEU A 40 -6.34 -2.81 -4.48
N GLY A 41 -5.00 -2.81 -4.38
CA GLY A 41 -4.26 -2.29 -3.23
C GLY A 41 -4.49 -0.81 -3.00
N ASP A 42 -4.56 -0.01 -4.05
CA ASP A 42 -4.85 1.43 -3.97
C ASP A 42 -6.22 1.70 -3.34
N SER A 43 -7.25 0.98 -3.77
CA SER A 43 -8.60 1.10 -3.19
C SER A 43 -8.63 0.70 -1.71
N ILE A 44 -7.93 -0.39 -1.35
CA ILE A 44 -7.81 -0.84 0.05
C ILE A 44 -7.09 0.21 0.91
N LEU A 45 -5.95 0.72 0.43
CA LEU A 45 -5.17 1.73 1.14
C LEU A 45 -5.99 3.00 1.37
N ASN A 46 -6.67 3.49 0.33
CA ASN A 46 -7.56 4.65 0.42
C ASN A 46 -8.68 4.45 1.45
N CYS A 47 -9.29 3.25 1.48
CA CYS A 47 -10.33 2.92 2.44
C CYS A 47 -9.81 2.92 3.88
N VAL A 48 -8.69 2.25 4.14
CA VAL A 48 -8.09 2.16 5.48
C VAL A 48 -7.70 3.54 6.01
N ILE A 49 -7.05 4.37 5.18
CA ILE A 49 -6.67 5.73 5.57
C ILE A 49 -7.88 6.62 5.79
N ALA A 50 -8.89 6.56 4.92
CA ALA A 50 -10.13 7.32 5.10
C ALA A 50 -10.84 6.95 6.42
N ALA A 51 -10.99 5.65 6.71
CA ALA A 51 -11.58 5.16 7.94
C ALA A 51 -10.80 5.63 9.17
N ARG A 52 -9.46 5.62 9.09
CA ARG A 52 -8.61 6.08 10.20
C ARG A 52 -8.73 7.58 10.44
N LEU A 53 -8.72 8.39 9.38
CA LEU A 53 -8.89 9.84 9.49
C LEU A 53 -10.27 10.23 10.03
N TYR A 54 -11.33 9.55 9.57
CA TYR A 54 -12.69 9.74 10.07
C TYR A 54 -12.79 9.53 11.59
N GLN A 55 -12.16 8.47 12.10
CA GLN A 55 -12.13 8.17 13.54
C GLN A 55 -11.27 9.15 14.35
N LEU A 56 -10.11 9.55 13.81
CA LEU A 56 -9.17 10.42 14.53
C LEU A 56 -9.63 11.89 14.57
N TYR A 57 -10.36 12.34 13.55
CA TYR A 57 -10.73 13.74 13.37
C TYR A 57 -12.24 13.93 13.16
N PRO A 58 -13.08 13.60 14.16
CA PRO A 58 -14.54 13.56 14.02
C PRO A 58 -15.20 14.93 13.75
N ARG A 59 -14.45 16.03 13.89
CA ARG A 59 -14.95 17.41 13.68
C ARG A 59 -14.41 18.07 12.41
N LEU A 60 -13.51 17.41 11.69
CA LEU A 60 -12.98 17.99 10.45
C LEU A 60 -14.00 17.83 9.31
N PRO A 61 -14.17 18.86 8.46
CA PRO A 61 -14.92 18.75 7.22
C PRO A 61 -14.36 17.68 6.29
N GLU A 62 -15.23 17.10 5.45
CA GLU A 62 -14.85 16.09 4.46
C GLU A 62 -13.68 16.55 3.56
N GLY A 63 -13.69 17.80 3.10
CA GLY A 63 -12.64 18.31 2.22
C GLY A 63 -11.25 18.31 2.88
N ASP A 64 -11.16 18.55 4.18
CA ASP A 64 -9.90 18.46 4.93
C ASP A 64 -9.43 17.01 5.05
N LEU A 65 -10.35 16.10 5.39
CA LEU A 65 -10.07 14.67 5.46
C LEU A 65 -9.59 14.12 4.10
N SER A 66 -10.22 14.55 3.01
CA SER A 66 -9.84 14.18 1.64
C SER A 66 -8.46 14.69 1.26
N ARG A 67 -8.11 15.94 1.61
CA ARG A 67 -6.75 16.48 1.40
C ARG A 67 -5.70 15.73 2.22
N MET A 68 -6.00 15.43 3.48
CA MET A 68 -5.10 14.65 4.34
C MET A 68 -4.88 13.24 3.79
N ARG A 69 -5.96 12.56 3.37
CA ARG A 69 -5.84 11.23 2.75
C ARG A 69 -4.95 11.28 1.51
N ALA A 70 -5.21 12.21 0.59
CA ALA A 70 -4.41 12.36 -0.63
C ALA A 70 -2.93 12.60 -0.32
N ALA A 71 -2.62 13.41 0.70
CA ALA A 71 -1.25 13.65 1.13
C ALA A 71 -0.58 12.41 1.75
N LEU A 72 -1.33 11.50 2.37
CA LEU A 72 -0.80 10.28 2.99
C LEU A 72 -0.60 9.14 1.99
N VAL A 73 -1.42 9.07 0.94
CA VAL A 73 -1.38 7.98 -0.07
C VAL A 73 -0.66 8.38 -1.36
N LYS A 74 -0.06 9.57 -1.42
CA LYS A 74 0.72 10.00 -2.60
C LYS A 74 1.99 9.17 -2.76
N GLU A 75 2.41 8.99 -4.00
CA GLU A 75 3.60 8.23 -4.40
C GLU A 75 4.84 8.54 -3.55
N GLN A 76 5.17 9.82 -3.37
CA GLN A 76 6.33 10.25 -2.59
C GLN A 76 6.29 9.70 -1.15
N THR A 77 5.15 9.82 -0.48
CA THR A 77 4.99 9.35 0.91
C THR A 77 5.07 7.83 0.97
N LEU A 78 4.46 7.14 0.00
CA LEU A 78 4.55 5.68 -0.08
C LEU A 78 5.98 5.20 -0.37
N ALA A 79 6.72 5.89 -1.22
CA ALA A 79 8.12 5.58 -1.52
C ALA A 79 9.02 5.75 -0.29
N GLU A 80 8.81 6.83 0.49
CA GLU A 80 9.52 7.04 1.76
C GLU A 80 9.25 5.92 2.78
N ILE A 81 8.00 5.45 2.88
CA ILE A 81 7.63 4.31 3.73
C ILE A 81 8.28 3.04 3.20
N ALA A 82 8.23 2.80 1.88
CA ALA A 82 8.80 1.62 1.24
C ALA A 82 10.32 1.54 1.42
N GLY A 83 11.04 2.67 1.45
CA GLY A 83 12.48 2.70 1.75
C GLY A 83 12.83 2.23 3.17
N ARG A 84 11.86 2.24 4.08
CA ARG A 84 12.00 1.72 5.46
C ARG A 84 11.59 0.25 5.59
N LEU A 85 10.96 -0.32 4.56
CA LEU A 85 10.62 -1.75 4.40
C LEU A 85 11.70 -2.51 3.66
#